data_AF-A0A4D4K9U3-F1
#
_entry.id   AF-A0A4D4K9U3-F1
#
_cell.length_a   1.000
_cell.length_b   1.000
_cell.length_c   1.000
_cell.angle_alpha   90.00
_cell.angle_beta   90.00
_cell.angle_gamma   90.00
#
_symmetry.space_group_name_H-M   'P 1'
#
loop_
_entity.id
_entity.type
_entity.pdbx_description
1 polymer ?
#
loop_
_entity_poly.entity_id
_entity_poly.type
_entity_poly.pdbx_seq_one_letter_code
_entity_poly.pdbx_strand_id
1 'polypeptide(L)'
;MGASGVIDETETGGADRAEPSVPAPDRIEGGVSGERLVLFTDAVTAISITLLILPLVDLVPEAASAHEHASEVITGHLDQIWSFLLSFAVIANIWREHHRTFSSVTKLTRSLMVWNMGWLLSVVVLPLPTEMLGTFGRDRFVGAFYYSTLLAGMVCRFAMLRILKTTPALLEEDGQADHRRTEDLYTESYLNVLALVIAFAIALAVPVLQYYSLLLLAVLPRLARLRRRRTAR
;
A
#
# COMPACT_ATOMS: atom_id res chain seq x y z
N MET A 1 -53.75 2.71 70.19
CA MET A 1 -52.97 2.01 69.14
C MET A 1 -53.29 2.71 67.82
N GLY A 2 -52.41 3.54 67.25
CA GLY A 2 -51.12 3.17 66.61
C GLY A 2 -51.43 2.67 65.19
N ALA A 3 -50.92 3.18 64.07
CA ALA A 3 -49.69 3.92 63.74
C ALA A 3 -49.95 4.79 62.48
N SER A 4 -49.30 5.96 62.34
CA SER A 4 -48.14 6.23 61.44
C SER A 4 -48.45 5.91 59.96
N GLY A 5 -48.42 6.84 59.00
CA GLY A 5 -47.49 7.94 58.82
C GLY A 5 -46.43 7.54 57.78
N VAL A 6 -46.17 8.47 56.85
CA VAL A 6 -45.02 8.57 55.91
C VAL A 6 -45.33 8.21 54.44
N ILE A 7 -45.24 9.29 53.66
CA ILE A 7 -45.10 9.38 52.21
C ILE A 7 -43.61 9.13 51.93
N ASP A 8 -43.25 8.25 51.00
CA ASP A 8 -41.87 8.19 50.48
C ASP A 8 -41.93 8.17 48.94
N GLU A 9 -41.58 9.33 48.38
CA GLU A 9 -41.20 9.49 46.99
C GLU A 9 -39.76 8.96 46.86
N THR A 10 -39.54 7.87 46.13
CA THR A 10 -38.26 7.60 45.45
C THR A 10 -38.35 6.33 44.62
N GLU A 11 -38.78 6.44 43.36
CA GLU A 11 -38.18 5.62 42.31
C GLU A 11 -37.58 6.55 41.26
N THR A 12 -36.32 6.82 41.55
CA THR A 12 -35.29 7.40 40.69
C THR A 12 -35.37 6.85 39.28
N GLY A 13 -35.36 7.77 38.31
CA GLY A 13 -35.14 7.47 36.90
C GLY A 13 -33.96 6.50 36.73
N GLY A 14 -34.27 5.33 36.19
CA GLY A 14 -33.29 4.45 35.61
C GLY A 14 -32.62 5.20 34.47
N ALA A 15 -31.49 5.81 34.77
CA ALA A 15 -30.54 6.23 33.76
C ALA A 15 -30.25 5.00 32.91
N ASP A 16 -30.77 5.02 31.68
CA ASP A 16 -30.39 4.20 30.55
C ASP A 16 -28.87 4.30 30.45
N ARG A 17 -28.17 3.39 31.14
CA ARG A 17 -26.74 3.20 31.01
C ARG A 17 -26.60 2.67 29.60
N ALA A 18 -26.36 3.58 28.66
CA ALA A 18 -25.88 3.25 27.33
C ALA A 18 -24.70 2.29 27.53
N GLU A 19 -24.96 1.00 27.35
CA GLU A 19 -23.91 0.00 27.33
C GLU A 19 -22.92 0.45 26.27
N PRO A 20 -21.61 0.49 26.57
CA PRO A 20 -20.62 0.81 25.56
C PRO A 20 -20.81 -0.20 24.42
N SER A 21 -21.28 0.29 23.27
CA SER A 21 -21.57 -0.51 22.11
C SER A 21 -20.28 -1.19 21.69
N VAL A 22 -20.17 -2.48 22.03
CA VAL A 22 -19.11 -3.35 21.53
C VAL A 22 -19.13 -3.19 20.00
N PRO A 23 -18.01 -2.82 19.36
CA PRO A 23 -17.98 -2.64 17.92
C PRO A 23 -18.52 -3.91 17.28
N ALA A 24 -19.60 -3.77 16.50
CA ALA A 24 -20.24 -4.92 15.89
C ALA A 24 -19.19 -5.72 15.10
N PRO A 25 -19.15 -7.06 15.24
CA PRO A 25 -18.19 -7.88 14.51
C PRO A 25 -18.29 -7.60 13.02
N ASP A 26 -17.12 -7.51 12.39
CA ASP A 26 -16.99 -7.12 10.99
C ASP A 26 -17.75 -8.12 10.11
N ARG A 27 -18.79 -7.67 9.39
CA ARG A 27 -19.63 -8.58 8.59
C ARG A 27 -18.81 -9.15 7.45
N ILE A 28 -18.82 -10.48 7.32
CA ILE A 28 -18.13 -11.20 6.25
C ILE A 28 -19.05 -11.26 5.04
N GLU A 29 -18.70 -10.55 3.97
CA GLU A 29 -19.37 -10.64 2.66
C GLU A 29 -18.68 -11.72 1.80
N GLY A 30 -19.47 -12.53 1.10
CA GLY A 30 -19.02 -13.79 0.46
C GLY A 30 -18.14 -13.65 -0.81
N GLY A 31 -17.87 -14.79 -1.45
CA GLY A 31 -16.94 -15.03 -2.56
C GLY A 31 -16.88 -13.96 -3.67
N VAL A 32 -18.05 -13.60 -4.22
CA VAL A 32 -18.16 -12.66 -5.35
C VAL A 32 -17.71 -11.24 -4.95
N SER A 33 -17.87 -10.86 -3.68
CA SER A 33 -17.43 -9.54 -3.22
C SER A 33 -15.90 -9.44 -3.21
N GLY A 34 -15.21 -10.51 -2.78
CA GLY A 34 -13.74 -10.58 -2.75
C GLY A 34 -13.11 -10.38 -4.12
N GLU A 35 -13.54 -11.18 -5.09
CA GLU A 35 -13.06 -11.11 -6.47
C GLU A 35 -13.24 -9.71 -7.08
N ARG A 36 -14.40 -9.08 -6.87
CA ARG A 36 -14.68 -7.73 -7.36
C ARG A 36 -13.76 -6.68 -6.76
N LEU A 37 -13.38 -6.80 -5.48
CA LEU A 37 -12.43 -5.88 -4.87
C LEU A 37 -11.03 -6.02 -5.47
N VAL A 38 -10.60 -7.25 -5.75
CA VAL A 38 -9.29 -7.49 -6.41
C VAL A 38 -9.28 -6.86 -7.79
N LEU A 39 -10.32 -7.12 -8.61
CA LEU A 39 -10.45 -6.53 -9.94
C LEU A 39 -10.47 -5.00 -9.91
N PHE A 40 -11.20 -4.41 -8.96
CA PHE A 40 -11.21 -2.96 -8.77
C PHE A 40 -9.82 -2.43 -8.42
N THR A 41 -9.13 -3.09 -7.50
CA THR A 41 -7.80 -2.68 -7.03
C THR A 41 -6.76 -2.78 -8.14
N ASP A 42 -6.81 -3.85 -8.93
CA ASP A 42 -5.95 -4.04 -10.10
C ASP A 42 -6.20 -2.97 -11.17
N ALA A 43 -7.47 -2.64 -11.46
CA ALA A 43 -7.83 -1.61 -12.41
C ALA A 43 -7.33 -0.22 -12.00
N VAL A 44 -7.54 0.19 -10.73
CA VAL A 44 -7.07 1.48 -10.22
C VAL A 44 -5.54 1.55 -10.24
N THR A 45 -4.86 0.46 -9.86
CA THR A 45 -3.40 0.39 -9.88
C THR A 45 -2.85 0.48 -11.30
N ALA A 46 -3.49 -0.20 -12.27
CA ALA A 46 -3.11 -0.14 -13.68
C ALA A 46 -3.21 1.29 -14.21
N ILE A 47 -4.30 2.00 -13.93
CA ILE A 47 -4.47 3.41 -14.32
C ILE A 47 -3.33 4.25 -13.71
N SER A 48 -3.10 4.14 -12.40
CA SER A 48 -2.05 4.91 -11.72
C SER A 48 -0.66 4.69 -12.33
N ILE A 49 -0.29 3.45 -12.64
CA ILE A 49 0.97 3.13 -13.32
C ILE A 49 1.05 3.78 -14.69
N THR A 50 -0.03 3.74 -15.48
CA THR A 50 -0.05 4.32 -16.82
C THR A 50 0.01 5.84 -16.81
N LEU A 51 -0.53 6.51 -15.79
CA LEU A 51 -0.48 7.97 -15.67
C LEU A 51 0.95 8.51 -15.51
N LEU A 52 1.91 7.67 -15.09
CA LEU A 52 3.32 8.06 -14.99
C LEU A 52 3.93 8.53 -16.32
N ILE A 53 3.39 8.09 -17.47
CA ILE A 53 3.93 8.51 -18.78
C ILE A 53 3.46 9.90 -19.20
N LEU A 54 2.35 10.41 -18.62
CA LEU A 54 1.75 11.67 -19.09
C LEU A 54 2.72 12.86 -19.05
N PRO A 55 3.49 13.10 -17.96
CA PRO A 55 4.45 14.20 -17.93
C PRO A 55 5.49 14.13 -19.05
N LEU A 56 5.92 12.92 -19.43
CA LEU A 56 6.88 12.71 -20.52
C LEU A 56 6.26 12.99 -21.89
N VAL A 57 4.96 12.68 -22.08
CA VAL A 57 4.24 13.02 -23.30
C VAL A 57 4.08 14.53 -23.44
N ASP A 58 3.88 15.24 -22.33
CA ASP A 58 3.73 16.69 -22.29
C ASP A 58 5.03 17.45 -22.64
N LEU A 59 6.21 16.80 -22.56
CA LEU A 59 7.49 17.39 -23.02
C LEU A 59 7.55 17.58 -24.55
N VAL A 60 6.82 16.78 -25.32
CA VAL A 60 6.85 16.82 -26.79
C VAL A 60 6.34 18.16 -27.36
N PRO A 61 5.16 18.67 -26.97
CA PRO A 61 4.69 19.98 -27.44
C PRO A 61 5.57 21.14 -26.96
N GLU A 62 6.18 21.05 -25.76
CA GLU A 62 7.11 22.07 -25.26
C GLU A 62 8.35 22.17 -26.14
N ALA A 63 9.01 21.04 -26.42
CA ALA A 63 10.17 20.98 -27.29
C ALA A 63 9.86 21.40 -28.74
N ALA A 64 8.69 21.02 -29.25
CA ALA A 64 8.23 21.45 -30.58
C ALA A 64 8.06 22.97 -30.64
N SER A 65 7.54 23.61 -29.57
CA SER A 65 7.41 25.07 -29.51
C SER A 65 8.77 25.77 -29.40
N ALA A 66 9.74 25.14 -28.74
CA ALA A 66 11.11 25.62 -28.59
C ALA A 66 12.00 25.37 -29.83
N HIS A 67 11.48 24.70 -30.87
CA HIS A 67 12.22 24.30 -32.07
C HIS A 67 13.43 23.39 -31.78
N GLU A 68 13.34 22.61 -30.71
CA GLU A 68 14.36 21.63 -30.32
C GLU A 68 14.35 20.42 -31.25
N HIS A 69 15.50 19.77 -31.40
CA HIS A 69 15.58 18.54 -32.16
C HIS A 69 14.87 17.40 -31.42
N ALA A 70 14.26 16.45 -32.15
CA ALA A 70 13.57 15.31 -31.53
C ALA A 70 14.46 14.49 -30.56
N SER A 71 15.78 14.48 -30.79
CA SER A 71 16.75 13.86 -29.88
C SER A 71 16.91 14.61 -28.55
N GLU A 72 16.75 15.94 -28.56
CA GLU A 72 16.93 16.82 -27.39
C GLU A 72 15.83 16.60 -26.35
N VAL A 73 14.62 16.24 -26.78
CA VAL A 73 13.52 15.80 -25.91
C VAL A 73 13.92 14.62 -25.03
N ILE A 74 14.78 13.73 -25.53
CA ILE A 74 15.24 12.57 -24.77
C ILE A 74 16.50 12.91 -23.99
N THR A 75 17.49 13.53 -24.63
CA THR A 75 18.80 13.78 -24.00
C THR A 75 18.75 14.88 -22.94
N GLY A 76 17.81 15.83 -23.03
CA GLY A 76 17.61 16.91 -22.06
C GLY A 76 16.82 16.49 -20.82
N HIS A 77 16.06 15.39 -20.90
CA HIS A 77 15.06 14.99 -19.89
C HIS A 77 15.34 13.62 -19.28
N LEU A 78 16.62 13.20 -19.24
CA LEU A 78 17.02 11.89 -18.75
C LEU A 78 16.60 11.64 -17.29
N ASP A 79 16.61 12.65 -16.43
CA ASP A 79 16.22 12.51 -15.02
C ASP A 79 14.72 12.19 -14.86
N GLN A 80 13.86 12.81 -15.69
CA GLN A 80 12.41 12.53 -15.72
C GLN A 80 12.12 11.15 -16.31
N ILE A 81 12.87 10.73 -17.35
CA ILE A 81 12.75 9.37 -17.90
C ILE A 81 13.17 8.33 -16.85
N TRP A 82 14.25 8.59 -16.11
CA TRP A 82 14.71 7.70 -15.06
C TRP A 82 13.76 7.65 -13.87
N SER A 83 13.21 8.78 -13.41
CA SER A 83 12.23 8.82 -12.34
C SER A 83 10.97 8.03 -12.73
N PHE A 84 10.49 8.22 -13.97
CA PHE A 84 9.39 7.45 -14.57
C PHE A 84 9.65 5.93 -14.52
N LEU A 85 10.76 5.46 -15.11
CA LEU A 85 11.06 4.03 -15.22
C LEU A 85 11.18 3.37 -13.84
N LEU A 86 11.82 4.08 -12.92
CA LEU A 86 12.03 3.62 -11.55
C LEU A 86 10.72 3.50 -10.79
N SER A 87 9.88 4.53 -10.83
CA SER A 87 8.56 4.49 -10.20
C SER A 87 7.63 3.48 -10.85
N PHE A 88 7.67 3.33 -12.17
CA PHE A 88 6.95 2.25 -12.86
C PHE A 88 7.32 0.89 -12.27
N ALA A 89 8.63 0.62 -12.13
CA ALA A 89 9.11 -0.64 -11.55
C ALA A 89 8.71 -0.81 -10.07
N VAL A 90 8.71 0.27 -9.28
CA VAL A 90 8.30 0.27 -7.87
C VAL A 90 6.81 -0.04 -7.74
N ILE A 91 5.95 0.69 -8.45
CA ILE A 91 4.50 0.48 -8.37
C ILE A 91 4.12 -0.91 -8.93
N ALA A 92 4.74 -1.36 -10.02
CA ALA A 92 4.52 -2.71 -10.56
C ALA A 92 4.93 -3.81 -9.57
N ASN A 93 5.94 -3.57 -8.73
CA ASN A 93 6.33 -4.50 -7.66
C ASN A 93 5.31 -4.48 -6.52
N ILE A 94 4.91 -3.29 -6.07
CA ILE A 94 3.88 -3.09 -5.04
C ILE A 94 2.57 -3.78 -5.44
N TRP A 95 2.15 -3.60 -6.69
CA TRP A 95 1.00 -4.28 -7.29
C TRP A 95 1.15 -5.80 -7.25
N ARG A 96 2.27 -6.34 -7.74
CA ARG A 96 2.53 -7.79 -7.76
C ARG A 96 2.45 -8.40 -6.38
N GLU A 97 3.03 -7.74 -5.37
CA GLU A 97 2.97 -8.22 -4.00
C GLU A 97 1.56 -8.12 -3.40
N HIS A 98 0.77 -7.11 -3.77
CA HIS A 98 -0.66 -7.01 -3.40
C HIS A 98 -1.48 -8.12 -4.05
N HIS A 99 -1.42 -8.25 -5.38
CA HIS A 99 -2.14 -9.25 -6.15
C HIS A 99 -1.85 -10.68 -5.65
N ARG A 100 -0.58 -11.00 -5.32
CA ARG A 100 -0.24 -12.33 -4.76
C ARG A 100 -0.85 -12.60 -3.40
N THR A 101 -0.99 -11.57 -2.55
CA THR A 101 -1.65 -11.66 -1.24
C THR A 101 -3.17 -11.77 -1.40
N PHE A 102 -3.76 -11.01 -2.33
CA PHE A 102 -5.20 -10.93 -2.50
C PHE A 102 -5.80 -12.01 -3.44
N SER A 103 -4.98 -12.71 -4.22
CA SER A 103 -5.41 -13.80 -5.12
C SER A 103 -6.12 -14.98 -4.43
N SER A 104 -5.96 -15.13 -3.10
CA SER A 104 -6.60 -16.20 -2.31
C SER A 104 -7.72 -15.68 -1.40
N VAL A 105 -8.04 -14.39 -1.48
CA VAL A 105 -9.07 -13.76 -0.66
C VAL A 105 -10.43 -13.93 -1.35
N THR A 106 -11.32 -14.70 -0.74
CA THR A 106 -12.69 -14.90 -1.26
C THR A 106 -13.70 -14.06 -0.52
N LYS A 107 -13.50 -13.79 0.77
CA LYS A 107 -14.47 -13.03 1.57
C LYS A 107 -13.89 -11.69 2.02
N LEU A 108 -14.78 -10.70 2.13
CA LEU A 108 -14.41 -9.35 2.53
C LEU A 108 -14.94 -9.02 3.91
N THR A 109 -14.21 -8.14 4.59
CA THR A 109 -14.68 -7.46 5.80
C THR A 109 -14.54 -5.95 5.59
N ARG A 110 -15.32 -5.15 6.33
CA ARG A 110 -15.29 -3.69 6.22
C ARG A 110 -13.91 -3.13 6.55
N SER A 111 -13.23 -3.69 7.55
CA SER A 111 -11.87 -3.32 7.92
C SER A 111 -10.89 -3.57 6.78
N LEU A 112 -10.95 -4.75 6.14
CA LEU A 112 -10.10 -5.08 4.99
C LEU A 112 -10.33 -4.09 3.83
N MET A 113 -11.58 -3.73 3.57
CA MET A 113 -11.93 -2.75 2.54
C MET A 113 -11.36 -1.36 2.83
N VAL A 114 -11.45 -0.87 4.07
CA VAL A 114 -10.89 0.44 4.47
C VAL A 114 -9.38 0.47 4.28
N TRP A 115 -8.67 -0.57 4.72
CA TRP A 115 -7.22 -0.63 4.53
C TRP A 115 -6.83 -0.79 3.06
N ASN A 116 -7.63 -1.48 2.26
CA ASN A 116 -7.44 -1.55 0.81
C ASN A 116 -7.61 -0.17 0.15
N MET A 117 -8.60 0.62 0.58
CA MET A 117 -8.77 2.00 0.08
C MET A 117 -7.59 2.90 0.47
N GLY A 118 -7.08 2.79 1.70
CA GLY A 118 -5.88 3.51 2.13
C GLY A 118 -4.64 3.11 1.33
N TRP A 119 -4.50 1.82 1.03
CA TRP A 119 -3.44 1.34 0.15
C TRP A 119 -3.58 1.90 -1.28
N LEU A 120 -4.79 1.87 -1.86
CA LEU A 120 -5.05 2.45 -3.18
C LEU A 120 -4.73 3.94 -3.24
N LEU A 121 -5.10 4.70 -2.21
CA LEU A 121 -4.74 6.12 -2.11
C LEU A 121 -3.23 6.31 -2.18
N SER A 122 -2.45 5.49 -1.46
CA SER A 122 -0.99 5.58 -1.51
C SER A 122 -0.46 5.33 -2.92
N VAL A 123 -1.02 4.35 -3.65
CA VAL A 123 -0.62 4.04 -5.03
C VAL A 123 -0.97 5.18 -5.98
N VAL A 124 -2.21 5.68 -5.93
CA VAL A 124 -2.69 6.76 -6.81
C VAL A 124 -1.94 8.07 -6.60
N VAL A 125 -1.40 8.31 -5.39
CA VAL A 125 -0.59 9.51 -5.11
C VAL A 125 0.82 9.41 -5.69
N LEU A 126 1.41 8.22 -5.85
CA LEU A 126 2.83 8.03 -6.25
C LEU A 126 3.26 8.70 -7.57
N PRO A 127 2.41 8.87 -8.61
CA PRO A 127 2.80 9.62 -9.79
C PRO A 127 3.25 11.05 -9.53
N LEU A 128 2.62 11.73 -8.57
CA LEU A 128 2.96 13.12 -8.22
C LEU A 128 4.40 13.27 -7.69
N PRO A 129 4.81 12.61 -6.59
CA PRO A 129 6.19 12.72 -6.11
C PRO A 129 7.21 12.12 -7.09
N THR A 130 6.80 11.23 -8.01
CA THR A 130 7.68 10.74 -9.07
C THR A 130 8.07 11.86 -10.03
N GLU A 131 7.08 12.62 -10.49
CA GLU A 131 7.32 13.75 -11.38
C GLU A 131 8.12 14.85 -10.67
N MET A 132 7.76 15.15 -9.43
CA MET A 132 8.53 16.08 -8.61
C MET A 132 9.99 15.64 -8.44
N LEU A 133 10.27 14.34 -8.37
CA LEU A 133 11.64 13.83 -8.26
C LEU A 133 12.41 14.11 -9.55
N GLY A 134 11.80 13.83 -10.70
CA GLY A 134 12.37 14.11 -12.02
C GLY A 134 12.64 15.60 -12.26
N THR A 135 11.76 16.46 -11.77
CA THR A 135 11.82 17.91 -12.03
C THR A 135 12.63 18.70 -10.99
N PHE A 136 12.50 18.40 -9.69
CA PHE A 136 13.20 19.11 -8.61
C PHE A 136 14.47 18.37 -8.11
N GLY A 137 14.81 17.23 -8.70
CA GLY A 137 16.04 16.50 -8.42
C GLY A 137 16.15 16.02 -6.98
N ARG A 138 17.20 16.48 -6.26
CA ARG A 138 17.57 16.00 -4.91
C ARG A 138 16.94 16.80 -3.78
N ASP A 139 15.77 17.38 -4.04
CA ASP A 139 15.03 18.08 -3.01
C ASP A 139 14.60 17.13 -1.88
N ARG A 140 14.89 17.54 -0.64
CA ARG A 140 14.64 16.73 0.56
C ARG A 140 13.15 16.52 0.82
N PHE A 141 12.32 17.54 0.53
CA PHE A 141 10.88 17.46 0.68
C PHE A 141 10.30 16.46 -0.31
N VAL A 142 10.76 16.48 -1.57
CA VAL A 142 10.32 15.51 -2.59
C VAL A 142 10.66 14.08 -2.19
N GLY A 143 11.88 13.85 -1.70
CA GLY A 143 12.28 12.55 -1.15
C GLY A 143 11.37 12.12 0.01
N ALA A 144 11.20 12.99 1.01
CA ALA A 144 10.34 12.71 2.16
C ALA A 144 8.89 12.41 1.74
N PHE A 145 8.35 13.13 0.75
CA PHE A 145 7.00 12.92 0.25
C PHE A 145 6.86 11.58 -0.48
N TYR A 146 7.84 11.21 -1.31
CA TYR A 146 7.88 9.91 -1.99
C TYR A 146 7.91 8.75 -0.98
N TYR A 147 8.86 8.78 -0.03
CA TYR A 147 9.03 7.71 0.94
C TYR A 147 7.90 7.63 1.98
N SER A 148 7.31 8.77 2.38
CA SER A 148 6.13 8.76 3.26
C SER A 148 4.91 8.15 2.57
N THR A 149 4.73 8.40 1.27
CA THR A 149 3.68 7.75 0.47
C THR A 149 3.88 6.23 0.44
N LEU A 150 5.10 5.76 0.19
CA LEU A 150 5.43 4.33 0.25
C LEU A 150 5.20 3.74 1.63
N LEU A 151 5.60 4.44 2.70
CA LEU A 151 5.40 4.01 4.07
C LEU A 151 3.92 3.87 4.41
N ALA A 152 3.07 4.81 3.99
CA ALA A 152 1.62 4.74 4.19
C ALA A 152 1.03 3.50 3.54
N GLY A 153 1.41 3.20 2.29
CA GLY A 153 1.00 1.97 1.60
C GLY A 153 1.47 0.72 2.33
N MET A 154 2.68 0.76 2.88
CA MET A 154 3.23 -0.36 3.64
C MET A 154 2.50 -0.62 4.96
N VAL A 155 2.12 0.43 5.69
CA VAL A 155 1.30 0.34 6.90
C VAL A 155 -0.06 -0.30 6.57
N CYS A 156 -0.72 0.17 5.50
CA CYS A 156 -1.98 -0.40 5.06
C CYS A 156 -1.83 -1.89 4.70
N ARG A 157 -0.78 -2.25 3.96
CA ARG A 157 -0.47 -3.65 3.63
C ARG A 157 -0.28 -4.50 4.89
N PHE A 158 0.49 -4.02 5.85
CA PHE A 158 0.74 -4.75 7.08
C PHE A 158 -0.54 -4.96 7.90
N ALA A 159 -1.42 -3.95 7.96
CA ALA A 159 -2.72 -4.07 8.59
C ALA A 159 -3.62 -5.11 7.88
N MET A 160 -3.66 -5.13 6.56
CA MET A 160 -4.41 -6.15 5.79
C MET A 160 -3.88 -7.56 6.06
N LEU A 161 -2.55 -7.75 6.03
CA LEU A 161 -1.94 -9.04 6.37
C LEU A 161 -2.29 -9.48 7.80
N ARG A 162 -2.33 -8.54 8.76
CA ARG A 162 -2.73 -8.82 10.14
C ARG A 162 -4.14 -9.37 10.20
N ILE A 163 -5.07 -8.71 9.53
CA ILE A 163 -6.48 -9.15 9.44
C ILE A 163 -6.58 -10.53 8.81
N LEU A 164 -5.85 -10.77 7.72
CA LEU A 164 -5.88 -12.04 7.00
C LEU A 164 -5.31 -13.20 7.83
N LYS A 165 -4.29 -12.92 8.65
CA LYS A 165 -3.74 -13.91 9.59
C LYS A 165 -4.65 -14.17 10.79
N THR A 166 -5.33 -13.15 11.33
CA THR A 166 -6.25 -13.33 12.47
C THR A 166 -7.58 -13.94 12.07
N THR A 167 -7.98 -13.79 10.80
CA THR A 167 -9.27 -14.23 10.29
C THR A 167 -9.08 -15.16 9.08
N PRO A 168 -8.61 -16.41 9.29
CA PRO A 168 -8.35 -17.35 8.20
C PRO A 168 -9.62 -17.73 7.42
N ALA A 169 -10.81 -17.51 8.00
CA ALA A 169 -12.09 -17.76 7.33
C ALA A 169 -12.35 -16.88 6.08
N LEU A 170 -11.50 -15.88 5.82
CA LEU A 170 -11.53 -15.03 4.63
C LEU A 170 -10.85 -15.64 3.39
N LEU A 171 -10.06 -16.68 3.63
CA LEU A 171 -9.32 -17.44 2.62
C LEU A 171 -10.09 -18.70 2.21
N GLU A 172 -9.75 -19.28 1.05
CA GLU A 172 -10.29 -20.59 0.65
C GLU A 172 -9.87 -21.69 1.64
N GLU A 173 -10.73 -22.71 1.82
CA GLU A 173 -10.60 -23.77 2.84
C GLU A 173 -9.48 -24.81 2.58
N ASP A 174 -8.29 -24.37 2.14
CA ASP A 174 -7.10 -25.22 2.02
C ASP A 174 -6.13 -24.95 3.19
N GLY A 175 -6.66 -25.14 4.41
CA GLY A 175 -6.18 -24.52 5.66
C GLY A 175 -4.74 -24.79 6.11
N GLN A 176 -4.01 -25.75 5.53
CA GLN A 176 -2.58 -25.96 5.83
C GLN A 176 -1.63 -25.33 4.81
N ALA A 177 -1.97 -25.36 3.52
CA ALA A 177 -1.17 -24.74 2.46
C ALA A 177 -1.27 -23.21 2.53
N ASP A 178 -2.47 -22.69 2.82
CA ASP A 178 -2.72 -21.26 2.88
C ASP A 178 -2.16 -20.60 4.15
N HIS A 179 -2.06 -21.35 5.26
CA HIS A 179 -1.39 -20.84 6.47
C HIS A 179 0.12 -20.65 6.23
N ARG A 180 0.81 -21.66 5.68
CA ARG A 180 2.23 -21.56 5.34
C ARG A 180 2.49 -20.46 4.30
N ARG A 181 1.62 -20.35 3.29
CA ARG A 181 1.68 -19.28 2.29
C ARG A 181 1.51 -17.91 2.93
N THR A 182 0.58 -17.75 3.87
CA THR A 182 0.37 -16.49 4.60
C THR A 182 1.58 -16.14 5.48
N GLU A 183 2.21 -17.12 6.11
CA GLU A 183 3.45 -16.93 6.89
C GLU A 183 4.66 -16.56 6.03
N ASP A 184 4.81 -17.17 4.85
CA ASP A 184 5.82 -16.82 3.86
C ASP A 184 5.60 -15.39 3.34
N LEU A 185 4.35 -15.05 2.99
CA LEU A 185 3.97 -13.68 2.59
C LEU A 185 4.26 -12.67 3.70
N TYR A 186 4.06 -13.05 4.97
CA TYR A 186 4.40 -12.24 6.13
C TYR A 186 5.91 -11.97 6.24
N THR A 187 6.70 -13.03 6.11
CA THR A 187 8.17 -12.96 6.16
C THR A 187 8.72 -12.14 4.99
N GLU A 188 8.18 -12.35 3.79
CA GLU A 188 8.52 -11.57 2.60
C GLU A 188 8.12 -10.10 2.75
N SER A 189 6.93 -9.83 3.28
CA SER A 189 6.48 -8.46 3.51
C SER A 189 7.37 -7.77 4.54
N TYR A 190 7.78 -8.44 5.61
CA TYR A 190 8.73 -7.90 6.60
C TYR A 190 10.10 -7.59 5.98
N LEU A 191 10.64 -8.47 5.12
CA LEU A 191 11.88 -8.21 4.39
C LEU A 191 11.74 -7.03 3.43
N ASN A 192 10.58 -6.86 2.79
CA ASN A 192 10.29 -5.69 1.96
C ASN A 192 10.20 -4.42 2.80
N VAL A 193 9.58 -4.45 4.00
CA VAL A 193 9.57 -3.30 4.93
C VAL A 193 10.99 -2.93 5.29
N LEU A 194 11.79 -3.91 5.70
CA LEU A 194 13.16 -3.69 6.11
C LEU A 194 13.99 -3.11 4.97
N ALA A 195 13.83 -3.63 3.75
CA ALA A 195 14.49 -3.10 2.56
C ALA A 195 14.05 -1.66 2.24
N LEU A 196 12.75 -1.32 2.38
CA LEU A 196 12.25 0.04 2.20
C LEU A 196 12.80 1.00 3.25
N VAL A 197 12.82 0.60 4.52
CA VAL A 197 13.37 1.40 5.61
C VAL A 197 14.87 1.63 5.42
N ILE A 198 15.61 0.60 5.00
CA ILE A 198 17.04 0.72 4.66
C ILE A 198 17.23 1.64 3.46
N ALA A 199 16.44 1.48 2.39
CA ALA A 199 16.51 2.34 1.22
C ALA A 199 16.20 3.80 1.56
N PHE A 200 15.22 4.05 2.44
CA PHE A 200 14.89 5.38 2.96
C PHE A 200 16.03 5.96 3.79
N ALA A 201 16.60 5.19 4.72
CA ALA A 201 17.73 5.63 5.53
C ALA A 201 18.96 5.97 4.67
N ILE A 202 19.24 5.17 3.63
CA ILE A 202 20.31 5.43 2.65
C ILE A 202 20.01 6.71 1.85
N ALA A 203 18.76 6.88 1.41
CA ALA A 203 18.36 8.07 0.66
C ALA A 203 18.50 9.37 1.46
N LEU A 204 18.18 9.34 2.76
CA LEU A 204 18.37 10.48 3.67
C LEU A 204 19.85 10.75 3.96
N ALA A 205 20.66 9.70 4.13
CA ALA A 205 22.08 9.83 4.42
C ALA A 205 22.90 10.29 3.20
N VAL A 206 22.51 9.87 2.01
CA VAL A 206 23.23 10.16 0.76
C VAL A 206 22.21 10.61 -0.31
N PRO A 207 21.91 11.91 -0.43
CA PRO A 207 20.95 12.43 -1.41
C PRO A 207 21.30 12.08 -2.87
N VAL A 208 22.59 11.84 -3.15
CA VAL A 208 23.06 11.35 -4.46
C VAL A 208 22.55 9.95 -4.77
N LEU A 209 22.36 9.11 -3.75
CA LEU A 209 21.85 7.75 -3.87
C LEU A 209 20.33 7.66 -3.74
N GLN A 210 19.62 8.77 -3.50
CA GLN A 210 18.16 8.81 -3.35
C GLN A 210 17.42 8.17 -4.53
N TYR A 211 17.98 8.29 -5.74
CA TYR A 211 17.52 7.64 -6.96
C TYR A 211 17.86 6.14 -7.02
N TYR A 212 19.08 5.76 -6.65
CA TYR A 212 19.55 4.37 -6.79
C TYR A 212 19.09 3.45 -5.65
N SER A 213 18.73 4.00 -4.49
CA SER A 213 18.22 3.23 -3.35
C SER A 213 16.90 2.52 -3.67
N LEU A 214 16.10 3.03 -4.62
CA LEU A 214 14.87 2.37 -5.05
C LEU A 214 15.14 1.10 -5.88
N LEU A 215 16.30 0.98 -6.55
CA LEU A 215 16.72 -0.28 -7.18
C LEU A 215 16.95 -1.39 -6.16
N LEU A 216 17.36 -1.05 -4.93
CA LEU A 216 17.53 -2.03 -3.85
C LEU A 216 16.20 -2.70 -3.48
N LEU A 217 15.09 -1.95 -3.55
CA LEU A 217 13.73 -2.44 -3.32
C LEU A 217 13.28 -3.46 -4.37
N ALA A 218 13.73 -3.29 -5.61
CA ALA A 218 13.45 -4.23 -6.70
C ALA A 218 14.35 -5.48 -6.65
N VAL A 219 15.58 -5.39 -6.15
CA VAL A 219 16.60 -6.44 -6.29
C VAL A 219 16.74 -7.31 -5.03
N LEU A 220 16.85 -6.71 -3.84
CA LEU A 220 17.15 -7.44 -2.59
C LEU A 220 16.17 -8.57 -2.26
N PRO A 221 14.83 -8.36 -2.28
CA PRO A 221 13.89 -9.42 -1.93
C PRO A 221 13.80 -10.53 -2.98
N ARG A 222 14.21 -10.26 -4.24
CA ARG A 222 14.29 -11.29 -5.29
C ARG A 222 15.52 -12.17 -5.12
N LEU A 223 16.65 -11.57 -4.75
CA LEU A 223 17.88 -12.31 -4.41
C LEU A 223 17.69 -13.17 -3.16
N ALA A 224 17.02 -12.66 -2.12
CA ALA A 224 16.70 -13.41 -0.92
C ALA A 224 15.81 -14.64 -1.22
N ARG A 225 14.81 -14.48 -2.10
CA ARG A 225 13.94 -15.56 -2.58
C ARG A 225 14.70 -16.62 -3.39
N LEU A 226 15.59 -16.20 -4.31
CA LEU A 226 16.44 -17.11 -5.07
C LEU A 226 17.39 -17.90 -4.16
N ARG A 227 17.91 -17.27 -3.10
CA ARG A 227 18.78 -17.94 -2.14
C ARG A 227 18.01 -18.98 -1.31
N ARG A 228 16.83 -18.64 -0.79
CA ARG A 228 15.99 -19.59 -0.02
C ARG A 228 15.59 -20.82 -0.85
N ARG A 229 15.26 -20.65 -2.13
CA ARG A 229 14.93 -21.76 -3.05
C ARG A 229 16.12 -22.67 -3.35
N ARG A 230 17.35 -22.14 -3.32
CA ARG A 230 18.58 -22.94 -3.50
C ARG A 230 18.97 -23.73 -2.25
N THR A 231 18.63 -23.24 -1.07
CA THR A 231 18.89 -23.94 0.20
C THR A 231 17.80 -24.93 0.62
N ALA A 232 16.64 -24.92 -0.06
CA ALA A 232 15.54 -25.87 0.18
C ALA A 232 15.49 -27.02 -0.83
N ARG A 233 16.48 -27.11 -1.73
CA ARG A 233 16.79 -28.28 -2.57
C ARG A 233 18.02 -28.98 -2.00
#